data_AF-A0A4Z0A6N3-F1
#
_entry.id   AF-A0A4Z0A6N3-F1
#
_cell.length_a   1.000
_cell.length_b   1.000
_cell.length_c   1.000
_cell.angle_alpha   90.00
_cell.angle_beta   90.00
_cell.angle_gamma   90.00
#
_symmetry.space_group_name_H-M   'P 1'
#
loop_
_entity.id
_entity.type
_entity.pdbx_description
1 polymer ?
#
loop_
_entity_poly.entity_id
_entity_poly.type
_entity_poly.pdbx_seq_one_letter_code
_entity_poly.pdbx_strand_id
1 'polypeptide(L)'
;MAGSILRVAALLVAPLLVNAVKITETSSKLTFSNRHVSFDIRKSNGYIQNIIYQNTNLLGNVSGLAGQMYTDWTAGGFSLVPNSSHEIFNGSDWAGIVFTDNNTATGGFVQRSWFLRDDESGLHSFLRLAFFNETNPVQGVLGESRTMFRPHTDLWTHVVTNSEQYASHCLLIK
;
A
#
# COMPACT_ATOMS: atom_id res chain seq x y z
N MET A 1 46.52 -43.95 -34.00
CA MET A 1 45.99 -42.58 -33.81
C MET A 1 44.47 -42.65 -33.83
N ALA A 2 43.82 -42.51 -32.68
CA ALA A 2 42.39 -42.18 -32.58
C ALA A 2 42.17 -41.58 -31.18
N GLY A 3 42.11 -40.26 -31.12
CA GLY A 3 41.98 -39.50 -29.88
C GLY A 3 40.55 -39.52 -29.35
N SER A 4 40.42 -39.78 -28.06
CA SER A 4 39.16 -39.67 -27.32
C SER A 4 38.84 -38.19 -27.07
N ILE A 5 37.69 -37.72 -27.56
CA ILE A 5 37.21 -36.36 -27.32
C ILE A 5 36.19 -36.43 -26.18
N LEU A 6 36.60 -35.99 -24.99
CA LEU A 6 35.72 -35.80 -23.84
C LEU A 6 34.87 -34.54 -24.08
N ARG A 7 33.55 -34.70 -24.21
CA ARG A 7 32.61 -33.56 -24.29
C ARG A 7 32.19 -33.16 -22.89
N VAL A 8 32.67 -32.01 -22.42
CA VAL A 8 32.17 -31.37 -21.19
C VAL A 8 30.90 -30.61 -21.54
N ALA A 9 29.76 -31.04 -20.99
CA ALA A 9 28.51 -30.28 -21.07
C ALA A 9 28.52 -29.21 -19.97
N ALA A 10 28.55 -27.92 -20.35
CA ALA A 10 28.41 -26.82 -19.42
C ALA A 10 26.94 -26.66 -19.01
N LEU A 11 26.63 -26.90 -17.74
CA LEU A 11 25.30 -26.66 -17.18
C LEU A 11 25.17 -25.15 -16.90
N LEU A 12 24.43 -24.43 -17.74
CA LEU A 12 24.03 -23.04 -17.46
C LEU A 12 22.96 -23.06 -16.36
N VAL A 13 23.38 -22.79 -15.12
CA VAL A 13 22.47 -22.46 -14.02
C VAL A 13 22.05 -21.00 -14.22
N ALA A 14 20.89 -20.78 -14.84
CA ALA A 14 20.29 -19.46 -14.85
C ALA A 14 19.88 -19.12 -13.41
N PRO A 15 20.29 -17.97 -12.84
CA PRO A 15 19.77 -17.55 -11.55
C PRO A 15 18.26 -17.35 -11.70
N LEU A 16 17.48 -18.10 -10.93
CA LEU A 16 16.08 -17.76 -10.73
C LEU A 16 16.08 -16.37 -10.06
N LEU A 17 15.61 -15.36 -10.80
CA LEU A 17 15.28 -14.06 -10.22
C LEU A 17 14.09 -14.29 -9.29
N VAL A 18 14.38 -14.61 -8.03
CA VAL A 18 13.38 -14.58 -6.98
C VAL A 18 13.10 -13.11 -6.72
N ASN A 19 11.88 -12.65 -7.03
CA ASN A 19 11.44 -11.34 -6.59
C ASN A 19 11.54 -11.30 -5.07
N ALA A 20 12.33 -10.36 -4.58
CA ALA A 20 12.67 -10.25 -3.18
C ALA A 20 11.43 -9.92 -2.33
N VAL A 21 10.53 -9.10 -2.87
CA VAL A 21 9.17 -8.93 -2.36
C VAL A 21 8.21 -9.86 -3.10
N LYS A 22 7.55 -10.75 -2.35
CA LYS A 22 6.52 -11.64 -2.88
C LYS A 22 5.18 -10.90 -2.92
N ILE A 23 4.49 -11.05 -4.05
CA ILE A 23 3.14 -10.53 -4.28
C ILE A 23 2.21 -11.72 -4.53
N THR A 24 1.10 -11.82 -3.79
CA THR A 24 0.06 -12.81 -4.07
C THR A 24 -1.29 -12.13 -4.20
N GLU A 25 -2.13 -12.66 -5.08
CA GLU A 25 -3.41 -12.04 -5.43
C GLU A 25 -4.56 -13.04 -5.26
N THR A 26 -5.68 -12.55 -4.74
CA THR A 26 -6.96 -13.25 -4.77
C THR A 26 -8.01 -12.37 -5.46
N SER A 27 -9.24 -12.85 -5.55
CA SER A 27 -10.38 -12.05 -6.05
C SER A 27 -10.64 -10.80 -5.22
N SER A 28 -10.25 -10.77 -3.94
CA SER A 28 -10.61 -9.69 -3.01
C SER A 28 -9.42 -8.89 -2.46
N LYS A 29 -8.19 -9.41 -2.53
CA LYS A 29 -7.02 -8.76 -1.96
C LYS A 29 -5.73 -9.01 -2.73
N LEU A 30 -4.76 -8.15 -2.48
CA LEU A 30 -3.35 -8.30 -2.82
C LEU A 30 -2.54 -8.39 -1.53
N THR A 31 -1.56 -9.27 -1.46
CA THR A 31 -0.66 -9.40 -0.31
C THR A 31 0.75 -9.12 -0.77
N PHE A 32 1.43 -8.20 -0.10
CA PHE A 32 2.84 -7.90 -0.30
C PHE A 32 3.59 -8.43 0.93
N SER A 33 4.70 -9.12 0.72
CA SER A 33 5.47 -9.70 1.82
C SER A 33 6.96 -9.82 1.49
N ASN A 34 7.79 -9.50 2.48
CA ASN A 34 9.21 -9.86 2.51
C ASN A 34 9.49 -10.75 3.73
N ARG A 35 10.77 -10.89 4.12
CA ARG A 35 11.17 -11.70 5.28
C ARG A 35 10.70 -11.16 6.64
N HIS A 36 10.45 -9.85 6.75
CA HIS A 36 10.18 -9.16 8.01
C HIS A 36 8.70 -8.82 8.23
N VAL A 37 8.05 -8.36 7.15
CA VAL A 37 6.70 -7.81 7.19
C VAL A 37 5.86 -8.26 5.99
N SER A 38 4.57 -8.44 6.23
CA SER A 38 3.56 -8.58 5.18
C SER A 38 2.35 -7.70 5.45
N PHE A 39 1.60 -7.37 4.41
CA PHE A 39 0.34 -6.65 4.53
C PHE A 39 -0.61 -7.00 3.39
N ASP A 40 -1.91 -6.96 3.68
CA ASP A 40 -2.99 -7.19 2.73
C ASP A 40 -3.61 -5.86 2.30
N ILE A 41 -3.89 -5.70 1.01
CA ILE A 41 -4.64 -4.57 0.45
C ILE A 41 -5.95 -5.08 -0.11
N ARG A 42 -7.07 -4.50 0.35
CA ARG A 42 -8.42 -4.80 -0.14
C ARG A 42 -8.65 -4.10 -1.48
N LYS A 43 -8.95 -4.87 -2.52
CA LYS A 43 -9.18 -4.32 -3.87
C LYS A 43 -10.41 -3.41 -3.95
N SER A 44 -11.40 -3.64 -3.09
CA SER A 44 -12.66 -2.89 -3.11
C SER A 44 -12.51 -1.40 -2.72
N ASN A 45 -11.49 -1.05 -1.95
CA ASN A 45 -11.34 0.31 -1.39
C ASN A 45 -9.88 0.75 -1.15
N GLY A 46 -8.90 -0.12 -1.40
CA GLY A 46 -7.48 0.15 -1.13
C GLY A 46 -7.12 0.16 0.36
N TYR A 47 -7.95 -0.41 1.24
CA TYR A 47 -7.65 -0.44 2.67
C TYR A 47 -6.64 -1.52 2.98
N ILE A 48 -5.71 -1.22 3.87
CA ILE A 48 -4.69 -2.14 4.32
C ILE A 48 -5.13 -2.86 5.59
N GLN A 49 -4.94 -4.17 5.62
CA GLN A 49 -5.29 -5.07 6.71
C GLN A 49 -4.13 -6.03 6.96
N ASN A 50 -4.16 -6.78 8.07
CA ASN A 50 -3.21 -7.86 8.36
C ASN A 50 -1.74 -7.45 8.16
N ILE A 51 -1.32 -6.32 8.74
CA ILE A 51 0.10 -5.97 8.77
C ILE A 51 0.77 -6.93 9.76
N ILE A 52 1.46 -7.96 9.25
CA ILE A 52 2.13 -8.96 10.06
C ILE A 52 3.61 -8.61 10.12
N TYR A 53 4.12 -8.31 11.31
CA TYR A 53 5.55 -8.14 11.56
C TYR A 53 6.03 -9.25 12.49
N GLN A 54 6.98 -10.07 12.03
CA GLN A 54 7.51 -11.21 12.81
C GLN A 54 6.41 -12.07 13.47
N ASN A 55 5.43 -12.52 12.68
CA ASN A 55 4.27 -13.33 13.11
C ASN A 55 3.26 -12.60 14.03
N THR A 56 3.41 -11.30 14.24
CA THR A 56 2.49 -10.50 15.06
C THR A 56 1.64 -9.62 14.16
N ASN A 57 0.31 -9.74 14.26
CA ASN A 57 -0.61 -8.85 13.55
C ASN A 57 -0.70 -7.50 14.28
N LEU A 58 -0.12 -6.47 13.66
CA LEU A 58 -0.07 -5.11 14.20
C LEU A 58 -1.42 -4.41 14.20
N LEU A 59 -2.37 -4.83 13.37
CA LEU A 59 -3.69 -4.20 13.28
C LEU A 59 -4.77 -5.00 14.02
N GLY A 60 -4.60 -6.30 14.22
CA GLY A 60 -5.64 -7.16 14.81
C GLY A 60 -6.80 -7.43 13.85
N ASN A 61 -7.97 -7.78 14.40
CA ASN A 61 -9.16 -8.15 13.62
C ASN A 61 -9.94 -6.92 13.18
N VAL A 62 -10.52 -6.95 11.98
CA VAL A 62 -11.33 -5.82 11.49
C VAL A 62 -12.65 -5.73 12.25
N SER A 63 -12.97 -4.54 12.75
CA SER A 63 -14.27 -4.20 13.34
C SER A 63 -14.62 -2.75 13.00
N GLY A 64 -15.56 -2.56 12.07
CA GLY A 64 -15.86 -1.24 11.52
C GLY A 64 -14.63 -0.61 10.84
N LEU A 65 -14.15 0.51 11.40
CA LEU A 65 -12.94 1.19 10.93
C LEU A 65 -11.66 0.78 11.69
N ALA A 66 -11.78 -0.04 12.73
CA ALA A 66 -10.63 -0.57 13.47
C ALA A 66 -10.11 -1.87 12.80
N GLY A 67 -8.84 -2.18 13.02
CA GLY A 67 -8.16 -3.33 12.39
C GLY A 67 -7.68 -3.07 10.97
N GLN A 68 -7.55 -1.80 10.57
CA GLN A 68 -7.21 -1.42 9.20
C GLN A 68 -6.49 -0.08 9.12
N MET A 69 -5.73 0.09 8.05
CA MET A 69 -5.08 1.34 7.67
C MET A 69 -5.69 1.89 6.38
N TYR A 70 -6.02 3.19 6.36
CA TYR A 70 -6.68 3.82 5.22
C TYR A 70 -6.39 5.33 5.18
N THR A 71 -6.70 5.96 4.05
CA THR A 71 -6.69 7.42 3.92
C THR A 71 -8.10 7.95 4.08
N ASP A 72 -8.27 9.02 4.85
CA ASP A 72 -9.52 9.77 4.93
C ASP A 72 -9.30 11.28 4.88
N TRP A 73 -10.41 12.00 4.77
CA TRP A 73 -10.48 13.46 4.70
C TRP A 73 -11.57 13.96 5.62
N THR A 74 -11.34 15.11 6.22
CA THR A 74 -12.35 15.82 7.02
C THR A 74 -13.23 16.74 6.18
N ALA A 75 -12.74 17.16 5.01
CA ALA A 75 -13.44 18.03 4.06
C ALA A 75 -13.86 17.27 2.79
N GLY A 76 -14.94 17.73 2.14
CA GLY A 76 -15.56 17.05 0.99
C GLY A 76 -14.87 17.25 -0.37
N GLY A 77 -13.70 17.88 -0.42
CA GLY A 77 -13.01 18.15 -1.68
C GLY A 77 -12.43 16.90 -2.35
N PHE A 78 -12.02 15.89 -1.59
CA PHE A 78 -11.47 14.65 -2.11
C PHE A 78 -12.20 13.45 -1.51
N SER A 79 -12.35 12.40 -2.30
CA SER A 79 -13.02 11.18 -1.88
C SER A 79 -12.46 9.97 -2.62
N LEU A 80 -12.64 8.79 -2.01
CA LEU A 80 -12.49 7.52 -2.71
C LEU A 80 -13.69 7.30 -3.61
N VAL A 81 -13.47 6.67 -4.77
CA VAL A 81 -14.53 6.32 -5.70
C VAL A 81 -14.84 4.83 -5.62
N PRO A 82 -16.09 4.42 -5.91
CA PRO A 82 -16.37 3.03 -6.19
C PRO A 82 -15.52 2.57 -7.40
N ASN A 83 -14.83 1.44 -7.27
CA ASN A 83 -13.99 0.85 -8.31
C ASN A 83 -12.69 1.61 -8.63
N SER A 84 -11.94 2.01 -7.59
CA SER A 84 -10.55 2.49 -7.76
C SER A 84 -9.75 1.52 -8.64
N SER A 85 -8.99 2.05 -9.61
CA SER A 85 -8.05 1.24 -10.37
C SER A 85 -6.77 1.04 -9.56
N HIS A 86 -6.01 -0.01 -9.88
CA HIS A 86 -4.70 -0.24 -9.27
C HIS A 86 -3.69 -0.75 -10.28
N GLU A 87 -2.43 -0.40 -10.06
CA GLU A 87 -1.29 -0.86 -10.84
C GLU A 87 -0.18 -1.32 -9.90
N ILE A 88 0.39 -2.49 -10.18
CA ILE A 88 1.48 -3.09 -9.40
C ILE A 88 2.80 -2.76 -10.08
N PHE A 89 3.77 -2.32 -9.28
CA PHE A 89 5.14 -2.04 -9.71
C PHE A 89 6.09 -2.94 -8.95
N ASN A 90 7.14 -3.43 -9.61
CA ASN A 90 8.19 -4.20 -8.96
C ASN A 90 9.56 -3.94 -9.60
N GLY A 91 10.57 -3.91 -8.75
CA GLY A 91 11.98 -3.95 -9.12
C GLY A 91 12.63 -5.24 -8.63
N SER A 92 13.96 -5.28 -8.66
CA SER A 92 14.74 -6.41 -8.16
C SER A 92 14.57 -6.65 -6.66
N ASP A 93 14.44 -5.58 -5.89
CA ASP A 93 14.55 -5.54 -4.42
C ASP A 93 13.35 -4.84 -3.76
N TRP A 94 12.31 -4.51 -4.54
CA TRP A 94 11.14 -3.81 -4.06
C TRP A 94 9.89 -4.15 -4.87
N ALA A 95 8.73 -3.98 -4.26
CA ALA A 95 7.45 -3.97 -4.96
C ALA A 95 6.51 -2.98 -4.32
N GLY A 96 5.54 -2.51 -5.09
CA GLY A 96 4.51 -1.64 -4.58
C GLY A 96 3.30 -1.58 -5.49
N ILE A 97 2.37 -0.75 -5.09
CA ILE A 97 1.09 -0.58 -5.76
C ILE A 97 0.66 0.87 -5.69
N VAL A 98 0.01 1.32 -6.76
CA VAL A 98 -0.66 2.61 -6.82
C VAL A 98 -2.15 2.34 -7.00
N PHE A 99 -2.95 2.77 -6.04
CA PHE A 99 -4.40 2.90 -6.16
C PHE A 99 -4.74 4.29 -6.68
N THR A 100 -5.57 4.34 -7.72
CA THR A 100 -6.03 5.59 -8.34
C THR A 100 -7.54 5.68 -8.25
N ASP A 101 -7.98 6.75 -7.58
CA ASP A 101 -9.36 7.15 -7.44
C ASP A 101 -9.56 8.42 -8.30
N ASN A 102 -10.31 8.28 -9.40
CA ASN A 102 -10.57 9.37 -10.34
C ASN A 102 -12.07 9.72 -10.32
N ASN A 103 -12.43 10.81 -9.65
CA ASN A 103 -13.79 11.32 -9.59
C ASN A 103 -14.01 12.33 -10.72
N THR A 104 -14.45 11.84 -11.88
CA THR A 104 -14.70 12.67 -13.07
C THR A 104 -15.87 13.64 -12.91
N ALA A 105 -16.78 13.39 -11.95
CA ALA A 105 -17.90 14.30 -11.69
C ALA A 105 -17.45 15.59 -11.00
N THR A 106 -16.43 15.50 -10.13
CA THR A 106 -15.87 16.68 -9.47
C THR A 106 -14.60 17.18 -10.14
N GLY A 107 -13.83 16.31 -10.81
CA GLY A 107 -12.47 16.58 -11.27
C GLY A 107 -11.40 16.22 -10.24
N GLY A 108 -11.80 15.57 -9.14
CA GLY A 108 -10.90 15.14 -8.07
C GLY A 108 -10.13 13.87 -8.41
N PHE A 109 -8.85 13.87 -8.10
CA PHE A 109 -7.93 12.77 -8.34
C PHE A 109 -7.13 12.47 -7.08
N VAL A 110 -7.20 11.21 -6.64
CA VAL A 110 -6.48 10.72 -5.46
C VAL A 110 -5.64 9.51 -5.87
N GLN A 111 -4.36 9.56 -5.57
CA GLN A 111 -3.44 8.44 -5.72
C GLN A 111 -2.84 8.07 -4.37
N ARG A 112 -3.08 6.83 -3.95
CA ARG A 112 -2.51 6.25 -2.73
C ARG A 112 -1.57 5.15 -3.14
N SER A 113 -0.36 5.15 -2.61
CA SER A 113 0.61 4.15 -2.99
C SER A 113 1.39 3.62 -1.81
N TRP A 114 1.76 2.35 -1.91
CA TRP A 114 2.46 1.63 -0.86
C TRP A 114 3.57 0.79 -1.47
N PHE A 115 4.76 0.89 -0.89
CA PHE A 115 5.94 0.20 -1.36
C PHE A 115 6.63 -0.53 -0.21
N LEU A 116 7.14 -1.71 -0.53
CA LEU A 116 7.93 -2.55 0.35
C LEU A 116 9.27 -2.84 -0.33
N ARG A 117 10.35 -2.79 0.45
CA ARG A 117 11.69 -3.23 0.04
C ARG A 117 12.01 -4.55 0.73
N ASP A 118 12.86 -5.38 0.14
CA ASP A 118 13.14 -6.73 0.63
C ASP A 118 13.61 -6.79 2.09
N ASP A 119 14.65 -6.03 2.44
CA ASP A 119 15.28 -6.13 3.76
C ASP A 119 14.85 -5.04 4.74
N GLU A 120 13.64 -4.48 4.55
CA GLU A 120 13.09 -3.44 5.41
C GLU A 120 11.80 -3.91 6.09
N SER A 121 11.59 -3.51 7.34
CA SER A 121 10.29 -3.66 8.03
C SER A 121 9.35 -2.50 7.77
N GLY A 122 9.82 -1.47 7.06
CA GLY A 122 9.08 -0.24 6.77
C GLY A 122 8.09 -0.40 5.63
N LEU A 123 6.86 0.06 5.86
CA LEU A 123 5.87 0.28 4.81
C LEU A 123 5.94 1.75 4.37
N HIS A 124 6.42 1.98 3.17
CA HIS A 124 6.50 3.33 2.60
C HIS A 124 5.16 3.69 1.98
N SER A 125 4.62 4.85 2.33
CA SER A 125 3.35 5.32 1.79
C SER A 125 3.48 6.71 1.16
N PHE A 126 2.78 6.92 0.05
CA PHE A 126 2.67 8.22 -0.60
C PHE A 126 1.23 8.51 -0.95
N LEU A 127 0.85 9.78 -0.82
CA LEU A 127 -0.43 10.32 -1.22
C LEU A 127 -0.21 11.45 -2.23
N ARG A 128 -0.91 11.38 -3.35
CA ARG A 128 -1.01 12.46 -4.32
C ARG A 128 -2.46 12.86 -4.48
N LEU A 129 -2.70 14.17 -4.40
CA LEU A 129 -3.98 14.78 -4.65
C LEU A 129 -3.83 15.71 -5.84
N ALA A 130 -4.75 15.65 -6.79
CA ALA A 130 -4.82 16.57 -7.91
C ALA A 130 -6.27 16.91 -8.21
N PHE A 131 -6.49 18.12 -8.72
CA PHE A 131 -7.81 18.58 -9.10
C PHE A 131 -7.74 19.26 -10.44
N PHE A 132 -8.66 18.90 -11.33
CA PHE A 132 -8.82 19.56 -12.61
C PHE A 132 -10.29 19.58 -13.02
N ASN A 133 -10.88 20.78 -13.07
CA ASN A 133 -12.24 20.99 -13.56
C ASN A 133 -12.31 22.36 -14.24
N GLU A 134 -12.45 22.38 -15.56
CA GLU A 134 -12.48 23.61 -16.35
C GLU A 134 -13.76 24.42 -16.12
N THR A 135 -14.87 23.75 -15.86
CA THR A 135 -16.19 24.38 -15.68
C THR A 135 -16.37 24.97 -14.27
N ASN A 136 -15.86 24.28 -13.25
CA ASN A 136 -15.90 24.70 -11.86
C ASN A 136 -14.48 24.63 -11.25
N PRO A 137 -13.65 25.67 -11.36
CA PRO A 137 -12.22 25.60 -11.03
C PRO A 137 -11.92 25.63 -9.51
N VAL A 138 -12.90 25.31 -8.66
CA VAL A 138 -12.77 25.30 -7.21
C VAL A 138 -13.28 23.97 -6.65
N GLN A 139 -12.37 23.12 -6.19
CA GLN A 139 -12.64 21.83 -5.51
C GLN A 139 -13.22 22.04 -4.10
N GLY A 140 -13.06 23.24 -3.53
CA GLY A 140 -13.29 23.55 -2.13
C GLY A 140 -12.00 23.55 -1.31
N VAL A 141 -12.12 23.60 0.01
CA VAL A 141 -10.97 23.58 0.93
C VAL A 141 -10.49 22.14 1.10
N LEU A 142 -9.17 21.91 0.94
CA LEU A 142 -8.56 20.60 1.16
C LEU A 142 -8.75 20.12 2.61
N GLY A 143 -8.66 21.04 3.56
CA GLY A 143 -8.77 20.75 4.99
C GLY A 143 -7.59 19.89 5.46
N GLU A 144 -7.90 18.67 5.91
CA GLU A 144 -6.92 17.68 6.35
C GLU A 144 -7.02 16.41 5.51
N SER A 145 -5.87 15.84 5.16
CA SER A 145 -5.76 14.48 4.66
C SER A 145 -4.95 13.65 5.63
N ARG A 146 -5.48 12.49 6.03
CA ARG A 146 -4.84 11.64 7.04
C ARG A 146 -4.64 10.25 6.50
N THR A 147 -3.48 9.66 6.82
CA THR A 147 -3.32 8.20 6.77
C THR A 147 -3.53 7.68 8.19
N MET A 148 -4.62 6.96 8.38
CA MET A 148 -5.09 6.46 9.67
C MET A 148 -4.57 5.06 9.91
N PHE A 149 -3.74 4.85 10.94
CA PHE A 149 -3.38 3.52 11.42
C PHE A 149 -4.25 3.17 12.63
N ARG A 150 -5.21 2.24 12.47
CA ARG A 150 -6.24 1.97 13.49
C ARG A 150 -6.13 0.55 14.03
N PRO A 151 -5.28 0.30 15.04
CA PRO A 151 -5.15 -1.03 15.62
C PRO A 151 -6.41 -1.43 16.40
N HIS A 152 -6.69 -2.73 16.41
CA HIS A 152 -7.72 -3.40 17.18
C HIS A 152 -7.10 -4.61 17.89
N THR A 153 -6.13 -4.32 18.75
CA THR A 153 -5.32 -5.28 19.47
C THR A 153 -4.66 -4.59 20.68
N ASP A 154 -4.40 -5.34 21.74
CA ASP A 154 -3.82 -4.85 22.99
C ASP A 154 -2.31 -4.58 22.90
N LEU A 155 -1.68 -4.80 21.74
CA LEU A 155 -0.26 -4.53 21.52
C LEU A 155 0.10 -3.05 21.74
N TRP A 156 -0.84 -2.16 21.39
CA TRP A 156 -0.59 -0.73 21.32
C TRP A 156 -1.15 -0.02 22.56
N THR A 157 -0.37 -0.03 23.64
CA THR A 157 -0.77 0.57 24.93
C THR A 157 -0.47 2.07 25.02
N HIS A 158 0.46 2.57 24.21
CA HIS A 158 0.96 3.95 24.26
C HIS A 158 1.08 4.55 22.86
N VAL A 159 0.04 4.40 22.05
CA VAL A 159 -0.08 5.24 20.86
C VAL A 159 -0.36 6.65 21.34
N VAL A 160 0.56 7.58 21.11
CA VAL A 160 0.27 8.99 21.39
C VAL A 160 -0.75 9.44 20.35
N THR A 161 -2.00 9.55 20.80
CA THR A 161 -3.16 10.00 20.04
C THR A 161 -3.86 11.08 20.84
N ASN A 162 -4.63 11.94 20.17
CA ASN A 162 -5.64 12.75 20.86
C ASN A 162 -7.03 12.14 20.61
N SER A 163 -8.09 12.72 21.19
CA SER A 163 -9.47 12.22 21.02
C SER A 163 -9.98 12.26 19.58
N GLU A 164 -9.27 12.94 18.67
CA GLU A 164 -9.67 13.18 17.28
C GLU A 164 -8.72 12.50 16.26
N GLN A 165 -7.43 12.34 16.60
CA GLN A 165 -6.35 11.85 15.73
C GLN A 165 -5.70 10.61 16.33
N TYR A 166 -5.77 9.49 15.60
CA TYR A 166 -5.20 8.20 16.00
C TYR A 166 -4.02 7.83 15.08
N ALA A 167 -2.80 7.74 15.66
CA ALA A 167 -1.57 7.27 15.00
C ALA A 167 -1.37 7.79 13.57
N SER A 168 -1.73 9.04 13.32
CA SER A 168 -1.90 9.57 11.97
C SER A 168 -0.62 10.22 11.46
N HIS A 169 -0.21 9.87 10.23
CA HIS A 169 0.63 10.75 9.43
C HIS A 169 -0.28 11.84 8.84
N CYS A 170 -0.20 13.05 9.40
CA CYS A 170 -0.97 14.22 8.96
C CYS A 170 -0.08 15.12 8.10
N LEU A 171 -0.47 15.35 6.85
CA LEU A 171 0.09 16.42 6.04
C LEU A 171 -0.82 17.64 6.17
N LEU A 172 -0.41 18.61 6.97
CA LEU A 172 -1.12 19.87 7.14
C LEU A 172 -0.53 20.90 6.16
N ILE A 173 -1.23 21.15 5.06
CA ILE A 173 -0.87 22.24 4.14
C ILE A 173 -1.68 23.46 4.59
N LYS A 174 -1.00 24.44 5.20
CA LYS A 174 -1.58 25.77 5.48
C LYS A 174 -1.62 26.61 4.22
#